data_AF-A0A2P2L896-F1
#
_entry.id   AF-A0A2P2L896-F1
#
_cell.length_a   1.000
_cell.length_b   1.000
_cell.length_c   1.000
_cell.angle_alpha   90.00
_cell.angle_beta   90.00
_cell.angle_gamma   90.00
#
_symmetry.space_group_name_H-M   'P 1'
#
loop_
_entity.id
_entity.type
_entity.pdbx_description
1 polymer ?
#
loop_
_entity_poly.entity_id
_entity_poly.type
_entity_poly.pdbx_seq_one_letter_code
_entity_poly.pdbx_strand_id
1 'polypeptide(L)'
;METGIACCAHGAFLPGVSSQHSKALVSPPPISPSFNSRSLKSSSLFGESLRWAPRSSLKLTKAKNSSHVTRCEIGDSLEEFLTKATPDKGLIRLLICMGEAIRTIAFKVRTASCGGTQCVNSFGDEQLAVDMLANKLLFEALEYSHFCKNACSEEVPELQDMGGPVEGGFSVAFDPLDGSSIVDTNFSVGTIFGVWPGEKLTGVRGRDQVAAAMGVYGPRTTYILALKDAPGTHEFLLLDEGLILHYAYFSSISYRSRQKAFLSSYTFLCSKKQRIT
;
A
#
# COMPACT_ATOMS: atom_id res chain seq x y z
N MET A 1 16.34 -72.85 25.82
CA MET A 1 17.47 -73.14 24.91
C MET A 1 17.57 -71.93 23.99
N GLU A 2 18.26 -70.90 24.49
CA GLU A 2 19.62 -70.49 24.06
C GLU A 2 19.53 -69.64 22.78
N THR A 3 19.62 -68.30 22.81
CA THR A 3 20.81 -67.41 22.97
C THR A 3 21.90 -67.57 21.91
N GLY A 4 22.28 -66.45 21.30
CA GLY A 4 23.54 -66.24 20.55
C GLY A 4 23.43 -64.97 19.69
N ILE A 5 23.83 -63.75 20.14
CA ILE A 5 25.21 -63.21 20.30
C ILE A 5 25.88 -63.10 18.91
N ALA A 6 26.24 -61.93 18.36
CA ALA A 6 27.37 -61.01 18.64
C ALA A 6 27.69 -60.31 17.29
N CYS A 7 28.44 -59.21 17.11
CA CYS A 7 29.09 -58.20 17.95
C CYS A 7 29.76 -57.18 16.98
N CYS A 8 29.93 -55.94 17.46
CA CYS A 8 31.14 -55.11 17.40
C CYS A 8 31.61 -54.54 16.02
N ALA A 9 31.69 -53.22 15.75
CA ALA A 9 32.21 -52.01 16.43
C ALA A 9 33.73 -51.80 16.33
N HIS A 10 34.16 -50.62 15.84
CA HIS A 10 35.36 -49.79 16.16
C HIS A 10 35.44 -48.66 15.10
N GLY A 11 35.41 -47.35 15.37
CA GLY A 11 36.31 -46.53 16.21
C GLY A 11 37.62 -46.26 15.44
N ALA A 12 38.24 -45.08 15.33
CA ALA A 12 38.04 -43.76 15.92
C ALA A 12 39.16 -42.79 15.40
N PHE A 13 38.95 -41.47 15.49
CA PHE A 13 39.93 -40.36 15.70
C PHE A 13 40.99 -39.90 14.65
N LEU A 14 41.07 -38.55 14.54
CA LEU A 14 42.04 -37.64 13.87
C LEU A 14 43.43 -37.61 14.57
N PRO A 15 44.57 -37.12 13.99
CA PRO A 15 44.88 -35.67 13.85
C PRO A 15 45.88 -35.21 12.72
N GLY A 16 45.76 -33.94 12.30
CA GLY A 16 46.86 -32.93 12.24
C GLY A 16 47.99 -32.92 11.16
N VAL A 17 48.13 -31.73 10.52
CA VAL A 17 49.36 -30.96 10.16
C VAL A 17 49.84 -30.86 8.68
N SER A 18 49.46 -29.72 8.06
CA SER A 18 50.26 -28.63 7.41
C SER A 18 50.99 -28.71 6.04
N SER A 19 50.90 -27.55 5.35
CA SER A 19 51.80 -26.89 4.35
C SER A 19 51.55 -27.22 2.87
N GLN A 20 51.42 -26.30 1.89
CA GLN A 20 51.90 -24.92 1.72
C GLN A 20 51.27 -24.19 0.48
N HIS A 21 51.27 -22.84 0.49
CA HIS A 21 51.21 -21.84 -0.61
C HIS A 21 49.95 -21.77 -1.54
N SER A 22 49.27 -20.64 -1.76
CA SER A 22 49.78 -19.32 -2.18
C SER A 22 48.81 -18.15 -1.83
N LYS A 23 49.37 -16.99 -1.49
CA LYS A 23 48.68 -15.71 -1.22
C LYS A 23 48.66 -14.83 -2.48
N ALA A 24 47.57 -14.11 -2.74
CA ALA A 24 47.57 -12.88 -3.54
C ALA A 24 46.50 -11.90 -3.03
N LEU A 25 46.96 -10.86 -2.32
CA LEU A 25 46.23 -9.63 -1.99
C LEU A 25 47.03 -8.51 -2.67
N VAL A 26 46.39 -7.70 -3.51
CA VAL A 26 47.01 -6.55 -4.16
C VAL A 26 46.38 -5.27 -3.59
N SER A 27 47.23 -4.42 -3.01
CA SER A 27 46.94 -3.07 -2.55
C SER A 27 47.41 -2.02 -3.57
N PRO A 28 46.81 -0.80 -3.60
CA PRO A 28 47.16 0.25 -4.57
C PRO A 28 48.30 1.17 -4.10
N PRO A 29 48.97 1.91 -5.00
CA PRO A 29 50.09 2.80 -4.65
C PRO A 29 49.62 4.25 -4.33
N PRO A 30 50.44 5.06 -3.61
CA PRO A 30 50.13 6.44 -3.23
C PRO A 30 50.83 7.47 -4.13
N ILE A 31 50.17 8.59 -4.46
CA ILE A 31 50.83 9.81 -5.00
C ILE A 31 50.08 11.07 -4.54
N SER A 32 50.82 12.08 -4.07
CA SER A 32 50.41 13.47 -3.83
C SER A 32 51.55 14.41 -4.27
N PRO A 33 51.41 15.76 -4.23
CA PRO A 33 50.51 16.63 -4.99
C PRO A 33 51.30 17.54 -5.98
N SER A 34 50.65 18.11 -7.01
CA SER A 34 51.18 19.30 -7.69
C SER A 34 50.06 20.24 -8.14
N PHE A 35 50.19 21.50 -7.72
CA PHE A 35 49.40 22.64 -8.19
C PHE A 35 49.93 23.10 -9.55
N ASN A 36 49.05 23.30 -10.53
CA ASN A 36 49.13 24.52 -11.33
C ASN A 36 47.79 24.85 -12.01
N SER A 37 47.42 26.13 -11.90
CA SER A 37 46.20 26.74 -12.40
C SER A 37 46.15 26.75 -13.93
N ARG A 38 44.99 26.43 -14.52
CA ARG A 38 44.51 27.06 -15.75
C ARG A 38 42.99 26.96 -15.85
N SER A 39 42.38 28.14 -15.88
CA SER A 39 40.96 28.45 -16.07
C SER A 39 40.37 27.83 -17.33
N LEU A 40 39.25 27.10 -17.21
CA LEU A 40 38.24 26.95 -18.26
C LEU A 40 36.83 26.74 -17.66
N LYS A 41 36.07 27.84 -17.72
CA LYS A 41 34.62 28.06 -17.88
C LYS A 41 33.61 26.97 -17.45
N SER A 42 32.79 27.41 -16.49
CA SER A 42 31.49 26.92 -16.04
C SER A 42 30.48 26.63 -17.17
N SER A 43 29.80 25.49 -17.07
CA SER A 43 28.42 25.32 -17.53
C SER A 43 27.64 24.54 -16.46
N SER A 44 26.73 25.25 -15.80
CA SER A 44 25.83 24.77 -14.75
C SER A 44 24.91 23.66 -15.24
N LEU A 45 24.97 22.50 -14.59
CA LEU A 45 24.07 21.35 -14.77
C LEU A 45 22.92 21.32 -13.73
N PHE A 46 22.70 22.44 -13.02
CA PHE A 46 21.59 22.59 -12.08
C PHE A 46 20.78 23.83 -12.49
N GLY A 47 19.59 23.56 -13.02
CA GLY A 47 18.62 24.57 -13.42
C GLY A 47 18.15 25.42 -12.25
N GLU A 48 17.97 26.69 -12.54
CA GLU A 48 17.70 27.78 -11.59
C GLU A 48 16.39 27.62 -10.81
N SER A 49 16.46 28.09 -9.57
CA SER A 49 15.37 28.29 -8.63
C SER A 49 14.47 29.46 -9.08
N LEU A 50 13.21 29.17 -9.40
CA LEU A 50 12.21 30.22 -9.66
C LEU A 50 11.61 30.73 -8.35
N ARG A 51 12.07 31.93 -7.95
CA ARG A 51 11.43 32.78 -6.94
C ARG A 51 10.05 33.23 -7.44
N TRP A 52 9.00 32.90 -6.71
CA TRP A 52 7.65 33.45 -6.92
C TRP A 52 7.47 34.72 -6.08
N ALA A 53 7.26 35.87 -6.74
CA ALA A 53 6.88 37.13 -6.11
C ALA A 53 5.34 37.27 -6.05
N PRO A 54 4.76 37.92 -5.02
CA PRO A 54 3.31 38.10 -4.93
C PRO A 54 2.89 39.38 -5.68
N ARG A 55 1.77 39.31 -6.43
CA ARG A 55 1.09 40.50 -6.95
C ARG A 55 -0.43 40.45 -6.74
N SER A 56 -0.86 41.47 -5.98
CA SER A 56 -2.07 42.29 -6.09
C SER A 56 -3.48 41.71 -5.86
N SER A 57 -4.13 42.40 -4.94
CA SER A 57 -5.54 42.45 -4.55
C SER A 57 -6.55 42.68 -5.67
N LEU A 58 -7.67 41.95 -5.62
CA LEU A 58 -8.98 42.35 -6.15
C LEU A 58 -10.08 42.02 -5.12
N LYS A 59 -11.05 42.93 -4.99
CA LYS A 59 -12.14 42.95 -3.97
C LYS A 59 -13.48 42.45 -4.54
N LEU A 60 -14.31 41.94 -3.61
CA LEU A 60 -15.79 41.79 -3.62
C LEU A 60 -16.32 40.63 -4.50
N THR A 61 -17.20 39.73 -4.05
CA THR A 61 -18.54 39.99 -3.49
C THR A 61 -19.02 38.96 -2.45
N LYS A 62 -19.87 39.42 -1.53
CA LYS A 62 -20.53 38.68 -0.46
C LYS A 62 -21.64 37.77 -1.03
N ALA A 63 -21.57 36.47 -0.77
CA ALA A 63 -22.66 35.52 -0.96
C ALA A 63 -22.82 34.63 0.29
N LYS A 64 -24.07 34.45 0.72
CA LYS A 64 -24.50 33.73 1.92
C LYS A 64 -24.54 32.20 1.71
N ASN A 65 -24.14 31.48 2.76
CA ASN A 65 -24.48 30.11 3.17
C ASN A 65 -24.40 28.97 2.14
N SER A 66 -23.31 28.20 2.20
CA SER A 66 -23.33 26.74 1.97
C SER A 66 -22.33 26.07 2.91
N SER A 67 -22.75 24.97 3.52
CA SER A 67 -22.05 24.01 4.40
C SER A 67 -20.51 24.07 4.43
N HIS A 68 -19.95 23.98 5.65
CA HIS A 68 -18.54 23.74 5.96
C HIS A 68 -17.94 22.63 5.07
N VAL A 69 -17.36 22.99 3.93
CA VAL A 69 -16.39 22.17 3.20
C VAL A 69 -15.13 23.02 3.18
N THR A 70 -14.26 22.78 4.16
CA THR A 70 -12.94 23.40 4.21
C THR A 70 -12.18 22.92 2.98
N ARG A 71 -11.76 23.84 2.12
CA ARG A 71 -11.08 23.54 0.85
C ARG A 71 -9.85 22.66 1.16
N CYS A 72 -9.85 21.43 0.64
CA CYS A 72 -8.69 20.53 0.75
C CYS A 72 -7.56 21.06 -0.13
N GLU A 73 -6.34 21.12 0.40
CA GLU A 73 -5.19 21.70 -0.29
C GLU A 73 -4.24 20.60 -0.77
N ILE A 74 -3.58 20.83 -1.91
CA ILE A 74 -2.52 19.93 -2.38
C ILE A 74 -1.33 20.12 -1.45
N GLY A 75 -0.74 19.02 -0.99
CA GLY A 75 0.36 19.00 -0.02
C GLY A 75 -0.05 18.62 1.40
N ASP A 76 -1.36 18.60 1.72
CA ASP A 76 -1.87 18.09 3.00
C ASP A 76 -1.47 16.61 3.19
N SER A 77 -1.22 16.20 4.44
CA SER A 77 -1.12 14.77 4.77
C SER A 77 -2.47 14.05 4.61
N LEU A 78 -2.47 12.73 4.54
CA LEU A 78 -3.70 11.93 4.52
C LEU A 78 -4.61 12.27 5.71
N GLU A 79 -4.05 12.38 6.92
CA GLU A 79 -4.78 12.70 8.15
C GLU A 79 -5.37 14.11 8.11
N GLU A 80 -4.59 15.09 7.67
CA GLU A 80 -5.02 16.49 7.54
C GLU A 80 -6.16 16.60 6.53
N PHE A 81 -6.02 15.94 5.37
CA PHE A 81 -7.06 15.87 4.36
C PHE A 81 -8.33 15.23 4.93
N LEU A 82 -8.23 14.04 5.54
CA LEU A 82 -9.38 13.29 6.04
C LEU A 82 -10.15 14.07 7.11
N THR A 83 -9.44 14.77 7.99
CA THR A 83 -10.04 15.64 9.02
C THR A 83 -10.79 16.84 8.42
N LYS A 84 -10.35 17.35 7.26
CA LYS A 84 -11.06 18.41 6.52
C LYS A 84 -12.23 17.85 5.69
N ALA A 85 -12.13 16.61 5.24
CA ALA A 85 -13.01 16.00 4.25
C ALA A 85 -14.27 15.34 4.83
N THR A 86 -14.21 14.79 6.05
CA THR A 86 -15.38 14.16 6.72
C THR A 86 -15.34 14.41 8.23
N PRO A 87 -16.49 14.61 8.90
CA PRO A 87 -16.55 14.70 10.36
C PRO A 87 -16.46 13.33 11.06
N ASP A 88 -16.57 12.22 10.33
CA ASP A 88 -16.63 10.87 10.88
C ASP A 88 -15.25 10.35 11.29
N LYS A 89 -14.96 10.41 12.60
CA LYS A 89 -13.68 9.95 13.17
C LYS A 89 -13.41 8.46 12.97
N GLY A 90 -14.46 7.64 12.91
CA GLY A 90 -14.33 6.20 12.69
C GLY A 90 -13.88 5.92 11.26
N LEU A 91 -14.47 6.62 10.30
CA LEU A 91 -14.07 6.53 8.90
C LEU A 91 -12.64 7.04 8.68
N ILE A 92 -12.27 8.16 9.31
CA ILE A 92 -10.89 8.69 9.28
C ILE A 92 -9.90 7.63 9.76
N ARG A 93 -10.16 7.04 10.94
CA ARG A 93 -9.28 6.03 11.52
C ARG A 93 -9.13 4.80 10.62
N LEU A 94 -10.25 4.29 10.08
CA LEU A 94 -10.26 3.16 9.17
C LEU A 94 -9.41 3.44 7.91
N LEU A 95 -9.57 4.60 7.28
CA LEU A 95 -8.86 4.95 6.05
C LEU A 95 -7.35 5.16 6.27
N ILE A 96 -6.95 5.65 7.44
CA ILE A 96 -5.53 5.75 7.83
C ILE A 96 -4.94 4.35 8.01
N CYS A 97 -5.61 3.44 8.73
CA CYS A 97 -5.17 2.06 8.90
C CYS A 97 -5.00 1.34 7.56
N MET A 98 -5.95 1.53 6.63
CA MET A 98 -5.85 0.99 5.27
C MET A 98 -4.68 1.61 4.48
N GLY A 99 -4.38 2.89 4.68
CA GLY A 99 -3.22 3.56 4.10
C GLY A 99 -1.88 2.94 4.54
N GLU A 100 -1.75 2.59 5.82
CA GLU A 100 -0.56 1.90 6.34
C GLU A 100 -0.44 0.46 5.80
N ALA A 101 -1.55 -0.24 5.61
CA ALA A 101 -1.55 -1.54 4.93
C ALA A 101 -1.05 -1.41 3.48
N ILE A 102 -1.57 -0.44 2.71
CA ILE A 102 -1.14 -0.15 1.33
C ILE A 102 0.36 0.15 1.29
N ARG A 103 0.87 0.98 2.21
CA ARG A 103 2.30 1.27 2.32
C ARG A 103 3.12 -0.01 2.52
N THR A 104 2.66 -0.88 3.40
CA THR A 104 3.36 -2.14 3.71
C THR A 104 3.31 -3.12 2.53
N ILE A 105 2.14 -3.25 1.88
CA ILE A 105 1.96 -4.08 0.69
C ILE A 105 2.88 -3.60 -0.44
N ALA A 106 2.96 -2.29 -0.67
CA ALA A 106 3.85 -1.73 -1.69
C ALA A 106 5.32 -2.13 -1.49
N PHE A 107 5.79 -2.12 -0.25
CA PHE A 107 7.15 -2.58 0.09
C PHE A 107 7.30 -4.09 -0.14
N LYS A 108 6.29 -4.89 0.23
CA LYS A 108 6.30 -6.35 0.08
C LYS A 108 6.25 -6.78 -1.38
N VAL A 109 5.47 -6.11 -2.23
CA VAL A 109 5.46 -6.32 -3.68
C VAL A 109 6.82 -5.95 -4.28
N ARG A 110 7.40 -4.81 -3.91
CA ARG A 110 8.70 -4.33 -4.43
C ARG A 110 9.87 -5.26 -4.12
N THR A 111 9.82 -5.96 -2.99
CA THR A 111 10.90 -6.84 -2.50
C THR A 111 10.57 -8.31 -2.61
N ALA A 112 9.47 -8.67 -3.29
CA ALA A 112 9.05 -10.06 -3.45
C ALA A 112 10.08 -10.85 -4.26
N SER A 113 10.29 -12.10 -3.86
CA SER A 113 11.03 -13.07 -4.67
C SER A 113 10.06 -13.73 -5.63
N CYS A 114 10.25 -13.50 -6.94
CA CYS A 114 9.45 -14.12 -7.97
C CYS A 114 10.21 -15.31 -8.56
N GLY A 115 9.68 -16.52 -8.39
CA GLY A 115 10.27 -17.75 -8.88
C GLY A 115 9.19 -18.74 -9.30
N GLY A 116 9.29 -19.28 -10.51
CA GLY A 116 8.29 -20.20 -11.05
C GLY A 116 6.95 -19.51 -11.30
N THR A 117 5.87 -20.01 -10.70
CA THR A 117 4.48 -19.56 -10.93
C THR A 117 3.97 -18.55 -9.89
N GLN A 118 4.78 -18.15 -8.90
CA GLN A 118 4.33 -17.30 -7.80
C GLN A 118 5.41 -16.31 -7.36
N CYS A 119 4.96 -15.13 -6.92
CA CYS A 119 5.78 -14.15 -6.21
C CYS A 119 5.49 -14.25 -4.71
N VAL A 120 6.55 -14.36 -3.92
CA VAL A 120 6.48 -14.67 -2.49
C VAL A 120 7.31 -13.69 -1.67
N ASN A 121 6.86 -13.38 -0.46
CA ASN A 121 7.61 -12.56 0.50
C ASN A 121 7.41 -13.14 1.92
N SER A 122 8.33 -12.81 2.82
CA SER A 122 8.25 -13.25 4.22
C SER A 122 7.25 -12.41 5.00
N PHE A 123 6.40 -13.06 5.80
CA PHE A 123 5.51 -12.43 6.77
C PHE A 123 5.66 -13.16 8.11
N GLY A 124 6.18 -12.46 9.14
CA GLY A 124 6.62 -13.14 10.36
C GLY A 124 7.69 -14.19 10.04
N ASP A 125 7.43 -15.44 10.43
CA ASP A 125 8.32 -16.59 10.20
C ASP A 125 7.94 -17.41 8.95
N GLU A 126 6.89 -17.02 8.21
CA GLU A 126 6.36 -17.76 7.07
C GLU A 126 6.66 -17.07 5.74
N GLN A 127 6.77 -17.86 4.66
CA GLN A 127 6.85 -17.37 3.29
C GLN A 127 5.47 -17.50 2.63
N LEU A 128 4.87 -16.37 2.23
CA LEU A 128 3.53 -16.32 1.66
C LEU A 128 3.57 -15.75 0.25
N ALA A 129 2.63 -16.20 -0.59
CA ALA A 129 2.33 -15.52 -1.84
C ALA A 129 1.86 -14.08 -1.55
N VAL A 130 2.27 -13.13 -2.41
CA VAL A 130 2.08 -11.69 -2.15
C VAL A 130 0.60 -11.26 -2.06
N ASP A 131 -0.29 -11.98 -2.73
CA ASP A 131 -1.74 -11.84 -2.65
C ASP A 131 -2.28 -12.21 -1.26
N MET A 132 -1.92 -13.39 -0.75
CA MET A 132 -2.31 -13.87 0.58
C MET A 132 -1.68 -13.03 1.69
N LEU A 133 -0.47 -12.52 1.47
CA LEU A 133 0.19 -11.56 2.36
C LEU A 133 -0.60 -10.24 2.41
N ALA A 134 -0.96 -9.69 1.25
CA ALA A 134 -1.78 -8.47 1.17
C ALA A 134 -3.14 -8.67 1.84
N ASN A 135 -3.77 -9.83 1.63
CA ASN A 135 -5.02 -10.21 2.28
C ASN A 135 -4.92 -10.16 3.81
N LYS A 136 -3.87 -10.76 4.38
CA LYS A 136 -3.63 -10.75 5.82
C LYS A 136 -3.41 -9.33 6.37
N LEU A 137 -2.58 -8.53 5.70
CA LEU A 137 -2.31 -7.14 6.10
C LEU A 137 -3.58 -6.28 6.11
N LEU A 138 -4.49 -6.48 5.15
CA LEU A 138 -5.74 -5.73 5.09
C LEU A 138 -6.70 -6.15 6.19
N PHE A 139 -6.85 -7.45 6.48
CA PHE A 139 -7.64 -7.90 7.62
C PHE A 139 -7.09 -7.36 8.96
N GLU A 140 -5.77 -7.46 9.17
CA GLU A 140 -5.12 -6.91 10.37
C GLU A 140 -5.39 -5.39 10.49
N ALA A 141 -5.24 -4.63 9.41
CA ALA A 141 -5.51 -3.19 9.43
C ALA A 141 -6.97 -2.85 9.75
N LEU A 142 -7.93 -3.65 9.27
CA LEU A 142 -9.35 -3.49 9.57
C LEU A 142 -9.65 -3.80 11.04
N GLU A 143 -9.06 -4.85 11.60
CA GLU A 143 -9.17 -5.19 13.02
C GLU A 143 -8.55 -4.10 13.91
N TYR A 144 -7.34 -3.63 13.59
CA TYR A 144 -6.65 -2.53 14.28
C TYR A 144 -7.38 -1.17 14.19
N SER A 145 -8.28 -1.01 13.21
CA SER A 145 -9.09 0.19 13.13
C SER A 145 -10.12 0.28 14.25
N HIS A 146 -10.59 -0.87 14.77
CA HIS A 146 -11.72 -1.00 15.71
C HIS A 146 -13.07 -0.45 15.21
N PHE A 147 -13.15 0.03 13.96
CA PHE A 147 -14.37 0.58 13.36
C PHE A 147 -14.96 -0.30 12.25
N CYS A 148 -14.27 -1.38 11.87
CA CYS A 148 -14.80 -2.36 10.94
C CYS A 148 -15.57 -3.44 11.69
N LYS A 149 -16.86 -3.64 11.39
CA LYS A 149 -17.66 -4.75 11.89
C LYS A 149 -17.41 -6.01 11.08
N ASN A 150 -17.58 -5.93 9.75
CA ASN A 150 -17.44 -7.08 8.87
C ASN A 150 -16.52 -6.77 7.69
N ALA A 151 -15.66 -7.72 7.35
CA ALA A 151 -14.78 -7.65 6.20
C ALA A 151 -15.00 -8.84 5.25
N CYS A 152 -14.81 -8.63 3.95
CA CYS A 152 -14.90 -9.68 2.94
C CYS A 152 -13.82 -9.47 1.88
N SER A 153 -13.06 -10.53 1.58
CA SER A 153 -11.98 -10.51 0.60
C SER A 153 -12.37 -11.26 -0.67
N GLU A 154 -11.75 -10.95 -1.81
CA GLU A 154 -11.83 -11.82 -2.99
C GLU A 154 -11.28 -13.22 -2.73
N GLU A 155 -10.18 -13.31 -1.98
CA GLU A 155 -9.47 -14.57 -1.71
C GLU A 155 -10.22 -15.46 -0.71
N VAL A 156 -10.94 -14.83 0.21
CA VAL A 156 -11.78 -15.49 1.21
C VAL A 156 -13.17 -14.82 1.18
N PRO A 157 -14.09 -15.31 0.32
CA PRO A 157 -15.40 -14.68 0.07
C PRO A 157 -16.42 -14.87 1.22
N GLU A 158 -15.95 -15.38 2.35
CA GLU A 158 -16.70 -15.46 3.59
C GLU A 158 -16.65 -14.11 4.33
N LEU A 159 -17.75 -13.78 4.99
CA LEU A 159 -17.82 -12.60 5.85
C LEU A 159 -17.06 -12.88 7.15
N GLN A 160 -16.04 -12.08 7.43
CA GLN A 160 -15.26 -12.17 8.67
C GLN A 160 -15.62 -11.03 9.61
N ASP A 161 -15.87 -11.35 10.88
CA ASP A 161 -16.13 -10.35 11.92
C ASP A 161 -14.80 -9.75 12.39
N MET A 162 -14.66 -8.43 12.27
CA MET A 162 -13.47 -7.67 12.66
C MET A 162 -13.62 -7.04 14.06
N GLY A 163 -14.74 -7.29 14.76
CA GLY A 163 -14.94 -6.89 16.16
C GLY A 163 -15.37 -5.43 16.36
N GLY A 164 -15.54 -4.63 15.31
CA GLY A 164 -16.03 -3.26 15.39
C GLY A 164 -17.53 -3.15 15.71
N PRO A 165 -18.04 -1.93 15.95
CA PRO A 165 -19.43 -1.70 16.32
C PRO A 165 -20.38 -1.85 15.12
N VAL A 166 -21.64 -2.26 15.38
CA VAL A 166 -22.68 -2.30 14.33
C VAL A 166 -23.17 -0.88 14.01
N GLU A 167 -23.53 -0.11 15.04
CA GLU A 167 -23.91 1.30 14.88
C GLU A 167 -22.67 2.19 14.84
N GLY A 168 -22.57 3.04 13.82
CA GLY A 168 -21.41 3.91 13.63
C GLY A 168 -20.12 3.19 13.20
N GLY A 169 -20.17 1.87 12.98
CA GLY A 169 -19.10 1.12 12.33
C GLY A 169 -19.35 0.88 10.84
N PHE A 170 -18.42 0.17 10.23
CA PHE A 170 -18.37 -0.04 8.79
C PHE A 170 -18.21 -1.50 8.42
N SER A 171 -18.60 -1.84 7.20
CA SER A 171 -18.21 -3.09 6.58
C SER A 171 -17.38 -2.82 5.33
N VAL A 172 -16.33 -3.60 5.14
CA VAL A 172 -15.35 -3.40 4.08
C VAL A 172 -15.28 -4.61 3.18
N ALA A 173 -15.30 -4.39 1.87
CA ALA A 173 -14.98 -5.43 0.92
C ALA A 173 -13.79 -5.02 0.08
N PHE A 174 -12.88 -5.96 -0.18
CA PHE A 174 -11.64 -5.67 -0.87
C PHE A 174 -11.16 -6.81 -1.77
N ASP A 175 -10.45 -6.41 -2.82
CA ASP A 175 -9.54 -7.25 -3.59
C ASP A 175 -8.12 -6.91 -3.11
N PRO A 176 -7.40 -7.85 -2.46
CA PRO A 176 -6.14 -7.55 -1.80
C PRO A 176 -5.02 -7.20 -2.77
N LEU A 177 -5.00 -7.80 -3.97
CA LEU A 177 -3.94 -7.58 -4.95
C LEU A 177 -4.41 -7.92 -6.38
N ASP A 178 -5.15 -7.01 -7.00
CA ASP A 178 -5.51 -7.06 -8.41
C ASP A 178 -4.24 -7.09 -9.27
N GLY A 179 -4.17 -8.07 -10.16
CA GLY A 179 -3.00 -8.33 -10.99
C GLY A 179 -1.87 -9.10 -10.29
N SER A 180 -2.10 -9.77 -9.17
CA SER A 180 -1.10 -10.61 -8.47
C SER A 180 -0.35 -11.58 -9.40
N SER A 181 -1.05 -12.14 -10.40
CA SER A 181 -0.49 -13.06 -11.39
C SER A 181 0.57 -12.48 -12.34
N ILE A 182 0.68 -11.14 -12.44
CA ILE A 182 1.61 -10.46 -13.35
C ILE A 182 2.68 -9.65 -12.59
N VAL A 183 2.83 -9.88 -11.28
CA VAL A 183 3.85 -9.21 -10.46
C VAL A 183 5.28 -9.51 -10.96
N ASP A 184 5.51 -10.70 -11.49
CA ASP A 184 6.79 -11.13 -12.09
C ASP A 184 7.18 -10.31 -13.33
N THR A 185 6.21 -9.85 -14.10
CA THR A 185 6.41 -8.98 -15.27
C THR A 185 6.70 -7.52 -14.90
N ASN A 186 6.62 -7.18 -13.60
CA ASN A 186 6.81 -5.82 -13.08
C ASN A 186 5.83 -4.80 -13.69
N PHE A 187 4.62 -5.24 -14.04
CA PHE A 187 3.51 -4.36 -14.39
C PHE A 187 2.88 -3.78 -13.13
N SER A 188 2.17 -2.65 -13.28
CA SER A 188 1.47 -2.05 -12.14
C SER A 188 0.30 -2.91 -11.69
N VAL A 189 0.25 -3.18 -10.39
CA VAL A 189 -0.79 -3.96 -9.69
C VAL A 189 -1.42 -3.09 -8.60
N GLY A 190 -2.47 -3.55 -7.92
CA GLY A 190 -3.12 -2.70 -6.93
C GLY A 190 -4.06 -3.41 -5.95
N THR A 191 -4.42 -2.71 -4.89
CA THR A 191 -5.47 -3.15 -3.94
C THR A 191 -6.70 -2.30 -4.18
N ILE A 192 -7.89 -2.89 -4.17
CA ILE A 192 -9.15 -2.18 -4.36
C ILE A 192 -10.05 -2.44 -3.15
N PHE A 193 -10.65 -1.42 -2.56
CA PHE A 193 -11.64 -1.63 -1.50
C PHE A 193 -12.77 -0.61 -1.50
N GLY A 194 -13.91 -1.03 -0.95
CA GLY A 194 -15.08 -0.20 -0.71
C GLY A 194 -15.51 -0.28 0.76
N VAL A 195 -16.04 0.83 1.27
CA VAL A 195 -16.48 0.97 2.67
C VAL A 195 -17.97 1.31 2.69
N TRP A 196 -18.75 0.49 3.40
CA TRP A 196 -20.19 0.68 3.62
C TRP A 196 -20.46 0.94 5.11
N PRO A 197 -21.47 1.73 5.45
CA PRO A 197 -21.89 1.91 6.83
C PRO A 197 -22.63 0.66 7.34
N GLY A 198 -22.46 0.35 8.63
CA GLY A 198 -23.12 -0.77 9.30
C GLY A 198 -22.45 -2.13 9.03
N GLU A 199 -23.20 -3.21 9.23
CA GLU A 199 -22.68 -4.59 9.25
C GLU A 199 -22.88 -5.37 7.92
N LYS A 200 -23.58 -4.81 6.93
CA LYS A 200 -24.01 -5.58 5.75
C LYS A 200 -23.11 -5.34 4.55
N LEU A 201 -22.68 -6.43 3.91
CA LEU A 201 -22.05 -6.43 2.57
C LEU A 201 -22.91 -7.10 1.50
N THR A 202 -23.99 -7.78 1.89
CA THR A 202 -24.97 -8.37 0.96
C THR A 202 -26.22 -7.49 0.86
N GLY A 203 -26.78 -7.38 -0.35
CA GLY A 203 -27.95 -6.55 -0.61
C GLY A 203 -27.70 -5.03 -0.59
N VAL A 204 -26.45 -4.60 -0.34
CA VAL A 204 -26.01 -3.20 -0.46
C VAL A 204 -25.68 -2.85 -1.90
N ARG A 205 -25.84 -1.59 -2.27
CA ARG A 205 -25.47 -1.08 -3.59
C ARG A 205 -24.17 -0.30 -3.47
N GLY A 206 -23.39 -0.20 -4.55
CA GLY A 206 -22.19 0.64 -4.53
C GLY A 206 -22.49 2.11 -4.28
N ARG A 207 -23.72 2.59 -4.57
CA ARG A 207 -24.17 3.94 -4.22
C ARG A 207 -24.25 4.22 -2.71
N ASP A 208 -24.33 3.15 -1.92
CA ASP A 208 -24.47 3.21 -0.47
C ASP A 208 -23.10 3.29 0.23
N GLN A 209 -22.00 3.18 -0.51
CA GLN A 209 -20.64 3.37 0.00
C GLN A 209 -20.47 4.77 0.62
N VAL A 210 -19.69 4.84 1.69
CA VAL A 210 -19.22 6.09 2.31
C VAL A 210 -17.82 6.47 1.83
N ALA A 211 -17.03 5.47 1.44
CA ALA A 211 -15.71 5.65 0.82
C ALA A 211 -15.40 4.49 -0.14
N ALA A 212 -14.57 4.77 -1.13
CA ALA A 212 -13.94 3.77 -1.98
C ALA A 212 -12.51 4.20 -2.27
N ALA A 213 -11.59 3.25 -2.32
CA ALA A 213 -10.20 3.59 -2.56
C ALA A 213 -9.40 2.46 -3.22
N MET A 214 -8.31 2.86 -3.86
CA MET A 214 -7.37 1.96 -4.51
C MET A 214 -5.94 2.31 -4.15
N GLY A 215 -5.16 1.32 -3.73
CA GLY A 215 -3.70 1.41 -3.66
C GLY A 215 -3.11 0.96 -4.98
N VAL A 216 -2.25 1.77 -5.61
CA VAL A 216 -1.57 1.41 -6.86
C VAL A 216 -0.10 1.20 -6.58
N TYR A 217 0.41 0.03 -6.97
CA TYR A 217 1.78 -0.41 -6.81
C TYR A 217 2.46 -0.41 -8.18
N GLY A 218 2.92 0.77 -8.62
CA GLY A 218 3.66 0.94 -9.85
C GLY A 218 5.05 1.55 -9.61
N PRO A 219 5.61 2.30 -10.58
CA PRO A 219 6.85 3.05 -10.36
C PRO A 219 6.70 4.12 -9.25
N ARG A 220 5.46 4.54 -9.00
CA ARG A 220 5.05 5.31 -7.83
C ARG A 220 4.02 4.50 -7.06
N THR A 221 4.04 4.62 -5.74
CA THR A 221 2.97 4.09 -4.89
C THR A 221 1.99 5.22 -4.60
N THR A 222 0.75 5.04 -5.05
CA THR A 222 -0.30 6.05 -4.87
C THR A 222 -1.52 5.46 -4.21
N TYR A 223 -2.16 6.23 -3.34
CA TYR A 223 -3.43 5.89 -2.71
C TYR A 223 -4.51 6.82 -3.25
N ILE A 224 -5.50 6.28 -3.94
CA ILE A 224 -6.54 7.04 -4.61
C ILE A 224 -7.84 6.85 -3.83
N LEU A 225 -8.39 7.93 -3.30
CA LEU A 225 -9.54 7.92 -2.39
C LEU A 225 -10.70 8.75 -2.98
N ALA A 226 -11.91 8.21 -2.85
CA ALA A 226 -13.14 8.91 -3.10
C ALA A 226 -14.06 8.79 -1.88
N LEU A 227 -14.53 9.92 -1.37
CA LEU A 227 -15.40 10.01 -0.20
C LEU A 227 -16.79 10.48 -0.63
N LYS A 228 -17.82 10.04 0.08
CA LYS A 228 -19.20 10.52 -0.15
C LYS A 228 -19.36 11.99 0.24
N ASP A 229 -18.66 12.43 1.28
CA ASP A 229 -18.77 13.79 1.84
C ASP A 229 -17.84 14.81 1.18
N ALA A 230 -16.83 14.34 0.43
CA ALA A 230 -15.88 15.20 -0.27
C ALA A 230 -16.04 15.09 -1.80
N PRO A 231 -16.25 16.21 -2.51
CA PRO A 231 -16.46 16.17 -3.95
C PRO A 231 -15.18 15.84 -4.70
N GLY A 232 -15.23 14.82 -5.56
CA GLY A 232 -14.16 14.47 -6.49
C GLY A 232 -13.39 13.23 -6.07
N THR A 233 -12.22 13.03 -6.68
CA THR A 233 -11.30 11.93 -6.35
C THR A 233 -9.94 12.52 -6.02
N HIS A 234 -9.34 12.02 -4.94
CA HIS A 234 -8.11 12.54 -4.35
C HIS A 234 -7.01 11.48 -4.48
N GLU A 235 -5.89 11.88 -5.06
CA GLU A 235 -4.72 11.01 -5.20
C GLU A 235 -3.65 11.46 -4.23
N PHE A 236 -3.15 10.49 -3.46
CA PHE A 236 -2.07 10.67 -2.52
C PHE A 236 -0.83 9.91 -3.02
N LEU A 237 0.34 10.53 -2.89
CA LEU A 237 1.63 9.92 -3.18
C LEU A 237 2.28 9.45 -1.89
N LEU A 238 2.74 8.21 -1.86
CA LEU A 238 3.64 7.73 -0.81
C LEU A 238 5.05 8.28 -1.07
N LEU A 239 5.56 9.05 -0.10
CA LEU A 239 6.93 9.56 -0.10
C LEU A 239 7.91 8.57 0.56
N ASP A 240 9.20 8.78 0.33
CA ASP A 240 10.28 7.94 0.86
C ASP A 240 10.31 7.90 2.40
N GLU A 241 9.96 9.02 3.05
CA GLU A 241 9.83 9.12 4.51
C GLU A 241 8.63 8.34 5.07
N GLY A 242 7.81 7.73 4.20
CA GLY A 242 6.61 6.99 4.54
C GLY A 242 5.34 7.83 4.68
N LEU A 243 5.43 9.15 4.44
CA LEU A 243 4.28 10.05 4.46
C LEU A 243 3.40 9.87 3.20
N ILE A 244 2.09 9.88 3.39
CA ILE A 244 1.10 9.84 2.31
C ILE A 244 0.58 11.28 2.11
N LEU A 245 1.02 11.94 1.03
CA LEU A 245 0.70 13.35 0.76
C LEU A 245 -0.29 13.52 -0.39
N HIS A 246 -1.25 14.43 -0.23
CA HIS A 246 -2.21 14.77 -1.26
C HIS A 246 -1.50 15.43 -2.46
N TYR A 247 -1.46 14.72 -3.58
CA TYR A 247 -0.66 15.07 -4.75
C TYR A 247 -1.52 15.64 -5.89
N ALA A 248 -2.70 15.07 -6.11
CA ALA A 248 -3.57 15.49 -7.20
C ALA A 248 -5.06 15.37 -6.85
N TYR A 249 -5.85 16.20 -7.53
CA TYR A 249 -7.30 16.26 -7.37
C TYR A 249 -7.98 16.23 -8.74
N PHE A 250 -8.99 15.36 -8.87
CA PHE A 250 -9.75 15.21 -10.12
C PHE A 250 -11.21 15.63 -9.90
N SER A 251 -11.58 16.80 -10.44
CA SER A 251 -12.93 17.38 -10.32
C SER A 251 -13.95 16.79 -11.28
N SER A 252 -13.52 16.36 -12.48
CA SER A 252 -14.38 15.79 -13.52
C SER A 252 -14.75 14.33 -13.29
N ILE A 253 -14.04 13.67 -12.37
CA ILE A 253 -14.28 12.29 -11.99
C ILE A 253 -15.21 12.30 -10.77
N SER A 254 -16.52 12.35 -11.04
CA SER A 254 -17.53 12.25 -9.98
C SER A 254 -17.41 10.91 -9.26
N TYR A 255 -17.58 10.92 -7.93
CA TYR A 255 -17.81 9.74 -7.09
C TYR A 255 -18.75 8.71 -7.76
N ARG A 256 -19.78 9.22 -8.46
CA ARG A 256 -20.79 8.43 -9.17
C ARG A 256 -20.26 7.68 -10.40
N SER A 257 -19.29 8.24 -11.12
CA SER A 257 -18.70 7.63 -12.32
C SER A 257 -17.77 6.46 -11.97
N ARG A 258 -17.01 6.56 -10.88
CA ARG A 258 -16.10 5.48 -10.43
C ARG A 258 -16.71 4.51 -9.45
N GLN A 259 -17.84 4.84 -8.81
CA GLN A 259 -18.71 3.80 -8.28
C GLN A 259 -18.93 2.71 -9.32
N LYS A 260 -19.12 3.00 -10.61
CA LYS A 260 -19.22 1.96 -11.65
C LYS A 260 -17.93 1.17 -11.91
N ALA A 261 -16.75 1.77 -11.77
CA ALA A 261 -15.46 1.07 -11.93
C ALA A 261 -15.16 0.19 -10.70
N PHE A 262 -15.31 0.74 -9.50
CA PHE A 262 -15.27 0.01 -8.23
C PHE A 262 -16.41 -1.01 -8.11
N LEU A 263 -17.59 -0.73 -8.69
CA LEU A 263 -18.71 -1.68 -8.83
C LEU A 263 -18.44 -2.70 -9.93
N SER A 264 -17.60 -2.45 -10.93
CA SER A 264 -17.22 -3.51 -11.88
C SER A 264 -16.40 -4.55 -11.13
N SER A 265 -15.44 -4.11 -10.31
CA SER A 265 -14.71 -4.98 -9.38
C SER A 265 -15.64 -5.58 -8.32
N TYR A 266 -16.62 -4.86 -7.76
CA TYR A 266 -17.57 -5.41 -6.78
C TYR A 266 -18.62 -6.36 -7.40
N THR A 267 -19.06 -6.11 -8.63
CA THR A 267 -19.92 -7.03 -9.39
C THR A 267 -19.11 -8.26 -9.78
N PHE A 268 -17.80 -8.14 -9.98
CA PHE A 268 -16.89 -9.27 -10.15
C PHE A 268 -16.74 -10.08 -8.83
N LEU A 269 -16.48 -9.41 -7.70
CA LEU A 269 -16.45 -9.98 -6.34
C LEU A 269 -17.79 -10.68 -6.00
N CYS A 270 -18.93 -10.07 -6.32
CA CYS A 270 -20.27 -10.60 -6.03
C CYS A 270 -20.74 -11.64 -7.08
N SER A 271 -20.27 -11.57 -8.33
CA SER A 271 -20.60 -12.56 -9.37
C SER A 271 -19.84 -13.88 -9.17
N LYS A 272 -18.69 -13.90 -8.48
CA LYS A 272 -18.11 -15.15 -7.96
C LYS A 272 -19.02 -15.79 -6.89
N LYS A 273 -19.75 -14.99 -6.10
CA LYS A 273 -20.71 -15.46 -5.08
C LYS A 273 -21.97 -16.09 -5.69
N GLN A 274 -22.44 -15.64 -6.85
CA GLN A 274 -23.59 -16.24 -7.55
C GLN A 274 -23.28 -17.57 -8.27
N ARG A 275 -22.02 -18.03 -8.27
CA ARG A 275 -21.64 -19.30 -8.90
C ARG A 275 -21.45 -20.45 -7.89
N ILE A 276 -21.68 -20.21 -6.59
CA ILE A 276 -21.54 -21.19 -5.49
C ILE A 276 -22.86 -21.39 -4.72
N THR A 277 -24.00 -21.00 -5.29
CA THR A 277 -25.35 -21.38 -4.80
C THR A 277 -26.22 -21.82 -5.95
#